data_AF-A0AAC8YPE2-F1
#
_entry.id   AF-A0AAC8YPE2-F1
#
_cell.length_a   1.000
_cell.length_b   1.000
_cell.length_c   1.000
_cell.angle_alpha   90.00
_cell.angle_beta   90.00
_cell.angle_gamma   90.00
#
_symmetry.space_group_name_H-M   'P 1'
#
loop_
_entity.id
_entity.type
_entity.pdbx_description
1 polymer ?
#
loop_
_entity_poly.entity_id
_entity_poly.type
_entity_poly.pdbx_seq_one_letter_code
_entity_poly.pdbx_strand_id
1 'polypeptide(L)'
;MIGSDFSGKRSRFSESRSEHGDAGERSMSSVVRTQLLTRDVAKILAPHQGWKKQVSAVHNALTNKKFEQRIEDLTWNRVRSWFFGEARRVDYEEVIALQELKAVEEAKRARRELGETIDRLEALLTAPAAGLGGEEVRELGRLAGALDRAGIKAAGDGDAR
;
A
#
# COMPACT_ATOMS: atom_id res chain seq x y z
N MET A 1 -20.30 42.15 -38.41
CA MET A 1 -20.58 40.78 -37.96
C MET A 1 -19.26 40.14 -37.55
N ILE A 2 -19.17 39.72 -36.29
CA ILE A 2 -18.05 39.01 -35.65
C ILE A 2 -18.17 37.52 -36.05
N GLY A 3 -17.12 36.73 -36.31
CA GLY A 3 -15.71 36.94 -36.10
C GLY A 3 -14.86 35.80 -36.71
N SER A 4 -13.56 35.99 -36.56
CA SER A 4 -12.46 35.21 -37.10
C SER A 4 -12.26 33.83 -36.47
N ASP A 5 -11.78 32.90 -37.30
CA ASP A 5 -10.71 31.91 -37.08
C ASP A 5 -10.51 31.32 -35.68
N PHE A 6 -10.58 29.98 -35.57
CA PHE A 6 -9.49 29.25 -34.93
C PHE A 6 -9.30 27.84 -35.52
N SER A 7 -8.14 27.73 -36.17
CA SER A 7 -7.40 26.56 -36.61
C SER A 7 -7.46 25.37 -35.65
N GLY A 8 -7.54 24.18 -36.24
CA GLY A 8 -7.71 22.93 -35.52
C GLY A 8 -6.56 22.53 -34.59
N LYS A 9 -6.92 21.67 -33.65
CA LYS A 9 -6.09 20.55 -33.17
C LYS A 9 -7.02 19.36 -32.94
N ARG A 10 -6.89 18.33 -33.78
CA ARG A 10 -7.36 16.97 -33.46
C ARG A 10 -6.67 16.56 -32.17
N SER A 11 -7.44 16.36 -31.10
CA SER A 11 -6.93 15.76 -29.87
C SER A 11 -6.44 14.34 -30.19
N ARG A 12 -5.12 14.17 -30.19
CA ARG A 12 -4.43 12.89 -30.12
C ARG A 12 -4.33 12.50 -28.65
N PHE A 13 -5.40 11.96 -28.07
CA PHE A 13 -5.34 11.05 -26.92
C PHE A 13 -6.73 10.41 -26.80
N SER A 14 -7.03 9.56 -27.77
CA SER A 14 -8.10 8.56 -27.67
C SER A 14 -7.40 7.23 -27.82
N GLU A 15 -6.86 6.71 -26.71
CA GLU A 15 -6.44 5.31 -26.65
C GLU A 15 -7.68 4.45 -26.45
N SER A 16 -8.49 4.40 -27.51
CA SER A 16 -9.32 3.23 -27.78
C SER A 16 -8.40 2.20 -28.44
N ARG A 17 -7.63 1.45 -27.65
CA ARG A 17 -6.98 0.23 -28.12
C ARG A 17 -7.82 -0.96 -27.69
N SER A 18 -8.63 -1.41 -28.63
CA SER A 18 -9.12 -2.78 -28.71
C SER A 18 -7.93 -3.73 -28.79
N GLU A 19 -7.60 -4.40 -27.69
CA GLU A 19 -6.75 -5.60 -27.72
C GLU A 19 -7.67 -6.81 -27.85
N HIS A 20 -7.61 -7.44 -29.04
CA HIS A 20 -8.04 -8.82 -29.22
C HIS A 20 -6.87 -9.73 -28.85
N GLY A 21 -7.14 -10.69 -27.97
CA GLY A 21 -6.41 -11.94 -27.86
C GLY A 21 -5.30 -11.99 -26.82
N ASP A 22 -5.67 -12.35 -25.58
CA ASP A 22 -5.07 -13.53 -24.98
C ASP A 22 -6.03 -14.19 -23.96
N ALA A 23 -6.20 -15.49 -24.09
CA ALA A 23 -7.12 -16.27 -23.28
C ALA A 23 -6.44 -16.60 -21.94
N GLY A 24 -6.90 -16.01 -20.83
CA GLY A 24 -6.47 -16.50 -19.51
C GLY A 24 -6.85 -15.64 -18.31
N GLU A 25 -6.91 -14.31 -18.44
CA GLU A 25 -7.29 -13.43 -17.34
C GLU A 25 -8.50 -12.61 -17.74
N ARG A 26 -9.63 -12.81 -17.04
CA ARG A 26 -10.74 -11.86 -17.12
C ARG A 26 -10.22 -10.53 -16.59
N SER A 27 -9.82 -9.63 -17.48
CA SER A 27 -9.38 -8.28 -17.15
C SER A 27 -10.45 -7.62 -16.29
N MET A 28 -10.21 -7.55 -14.97
CA MET A 28 -11.11 -6.92 -14.03
C MET A 28 -11.33 -5.47 -14.45
N SER A 29 -12.58 -5.00 -14.39
CA SER A 29 -12.84 -3.60 -14.70
C SER A 29 -12.06 -2.70 -13.75
N SER A 30 -11.55 -1.57 -14.26
CA SER A 30 -10.79 -0.59 -13.47
C SER A 30 -11.54 -0.18 -12.19
N VAL A 31 -12.88 -0.12 -12.26
CA VAL A 31 -13.76 0.13 -11.11
C VAL A 31 -13.63 -0.94 -10.02
N VAL A 32 -13.70 -2.22 -10.39
CA VAL A 32 -13.58 -3.34 -9.44
C VAL A 32 -12.19 -3.37 -8.81
N ARG A 33 -11.14 -3.18 -9.62
CA ARG A 33 -9.75 -3.11 -9.12
C ARG A 33 -9.59 -2.00 -8.10
N THR A 34 -10.11 -0.81 -8.42
CA THR A 34 -10.05 0.37 -7.54
C THR A 34 -10.83 0.15 -6.25
N GLN A 35 -11.99 -0.49 -6.31
CA GLN A 35 -12.76 -0.84 -5.12
C GLN A 35 -11.95 -1.75 -4.19
N LEU A 36 -11.34 -2.81 -4.73
CA LEU A 36 -10.52 -3.74 -3.95
C LEU A 36 -9.31 -3.02 -3.33
N LEU A 37 -8.57 -2.25 -4.12
CA LEU A 37 -7.43 -1.46 -3.64
C LEU A 37 -7.84 -0.49 -2.53
N THR A 38 -8.93 0.26 -2.72
CA THR A 38 -9.41 1.22 -1.72
C THR A 38 -9.75 0.52 -0.41
N ARG A 39 -10.39 -0.65 -0.46
CA ARG A 39 -10.75 -1.42 0.75
C ARG A 39 -9.53 -2.01 1.44
N ASP A 40 -8.54 -2.47 0.68
CA ASP A 40 -7.29 -3.00 1.24
C ASP A 40 -6.51 -1.88 1.95
N VAL A 41 -6.30 -0.75 1.28
CA VAL A 41 -5.63 0.42 1.87
C VAL A 41 -6.38 0.91 3.11
N ALA A 42 -7.71 0.97 3.06
CA ALA A 42 -8.53 1.33 4.21
C ALA A 42 -8.31 0.42 5.42
N LYS A 43 -8.16 -0.90 5.22
CA LYS A 43 -7.89 -1.86 6.30
C LYS A 43 -6.50 -1.67 6.90
N ILE A 44 -5.52 -1.26 6.08
CA ILE A 44 -4.15 -0.99 6.56
C ILE A 44 -4.12 0.31 7.38
N LEU A 45 -4.73 1.39 6.87
CA LEU A 45 -4.69 2.70 7.50
C LEU A 45 -5.57 2.83 8.74
N ALA A 46 -6.74 2.17 8.74
CA ALA A 46 -7.72 2.28 9.81
C ALA A 46 -8.31 0.89 10.16
N PRO A 47 -7.49 -0.02 10.72
CA PRO A 47 -7.94 -1.35 11.10
C PRO A 47 -9.01 -1.25 12.18
N HIS A 48 -10.02 -2.13 12.09
CA HIS A 48 -11.16 -2.23 13.03
C HIS A 48 -12.04 -0.97 13.16
N GLN A 49 -11.81 0.06 12.35
CA GLN A 49 -12.65 1.26 12.35
C GLN A 49 -13.86 1.09 11.42
N GLY A 50 -14.93 1.83 11.69
CA GLY A 50 -16.09 1.89 10.81
C GLY A 50 -15.76 2.53 9.45
N TRP A 51 -16.55 2.19 8.43
CA TRP A 51 -16.32 2.57 7.03
C TRP A 51 -16.09 4.08 6.81
N LYS A 52 -16.76 4.97 7.58
CA LYS A 52 -16.56 6.42 7.47
C LYS A 52 -15.12 6.83 7.77
N LYS A 53 -14.57 6.31 8.88
CA LYS A 53 -13.19 6.58 9.29
C LYS A 53 -12.18 5.97 8.32
N GLN A 54 -12.50 4.79 7.78
CA GLN A 54 -11.70 4.14 6.74
C GLN A 54 -11.61 5.00 5.47
N VAL A 55 -12.74 5.50 4.96
CA VAL A 55 -12.77 6.41 3.81
C VAL A 55 -12.03 7.71 4.12
N SER A 56 -12.23 8.29 5.31
CA SER A 56 -11.47 9.48 5.72
C SER A 56 -9.96 9.24 5.79
N ALA A 57 -9.52 8.08 6.25
CA ALA A 57 -8.10 7.74 6.33
C ALA A 57 -7.48 7.65 4.94
N VAL A 58 -8.15 6.97 4.00
CA VAL A 58 -7.70 6.89 2.60
C VAL A 58 -7.69 8.28 1.95
N HIS A 59 -8.75 9.06 2.14
CA HIS A 59 -8.83 10.43 1.61
C HIS A 59 -7.70 11.32 2.13
N ASN A 60 -7.47 11.32 3.45
CA ASN A 60 -6.40 12.10 4.06
C ASN A 60 -5.00 11.66 3.60
N ALA A 61 -4.81 10.37 3.35
CA ALA A 61 -3.55 9.82 2.86
C ALA A 61 -3.28 10.22 1.39
N LEU A 62 -4.29 10.11 0.52
CA LEU A 62 -4.18 10.47 -0.90
C LEU A 62 -4.12 11.98 -1.15
N THR A 63 -4.58 12.80 -0.22
CA THR A 63 -4.48 14.27 -0.28
C THR A 63 -3.29 14.82 0.49
N ASN A 64 -2.49 13.95 1.13
CA ASN A 64 -1.37 14.38 1.95
C ASN A 64 -0.27 15.01 1.09
N LYS A 65 0.20 16.21 1.47
CA LYS A 65 1.30 16.90 0.77
C LYS A 65 2.61 16.11 0.74
N LYS A 66 2.81 15.20 1.70
CA LYS A 66 3.99 14.33 1.78
C LYS A 66 3.90 13.09 0.89
N PHE A 67 2.74 12.82 0.30
CA PHE A 67 2.56 11.74 -0.64
C PHE A 67 2.86 12.26 -2.05
N GLU A 68 3.75 11.59 -2.77
CA GLU A 68 4.24 12.03 -4.07
C GLU A 68 3.14 11.96 -5.14
N GLN A 69 2.36 10.88 -5.13
CA GLN A 69 1.23 10.65 -6.04
C GLN A 69 -0.08 11.23 -5.47
N ARG A 70 0.01 12.34 -4.72
CA ARG A 70 -1.17 12.99 -4.15
C ARG A 70 -2.13 13.47 -5.23
N ILE A 71 -3.41 13.48 -4.91
CA ILE A 71 -4.47 13.98 -5.78
C ILE A 71 -5.05 15.24 -5.13
N GLU A 72 -4.73 16.43 -5.67
CA GLU A 72 -4.98 17.72 -5.01
C GLU A 72 -6.48 18.03 -4.86
N ASP A 73 -7.29 17.71 -5.88
CA ASP A 73 -8.74 17.98 -5.90
C ASP A 73 -9.58 16.74 -5.55
N LEU A 74 -9.00 15.76 -4.85
CA LEU A 74 -9.72 14.56 -4.47
C LEU A 74 -10.74 14.86 -3.36
N THR A 75 -12.02 14.61 -3.65
CA THR A 75 -13.09 14.78 -2.66
C THR A 75 -13.31 13.51 -1.84
N TRP A 76 -13.76 13.67 -0.60
CA TRP A 76 -14.13 12.54 0.26
C TRP A 76 -15.22 11.65 -0.36
N ASN A 77 -16.20 12.26 -1.04
CA ASN A 77 -17.27 11.54 -1.74
C ASN A 77 -16.74 10.69 -2.91
N ARG A 78 -15.69 11.16 -3.60
CA ARG A 78 -15.03 10.38 -4.66
C ARG A 78 -14.41 9.11 -4.09
N VAL A 79 -13.67 9.20 -2.99
CA VAL A 79 -13.10 8.04 -2.29
C VAL A 79 -14.20 7.10 -1.77
N ARG A 80 -15.29 7.64 -1.23
CA ARG A 80 -16.46 6.85 -0.84
C ARG A 80 -17.01 6.05 -2.01
N SER A 81 -17.15 6.67 -3.19
CA SER A 81 -17.67 6.00 -4.38
C SER A 81 -16.79 4.84 -4.83
N TRP A 82 -15.46 4.96 -4.70
CA TRP A 82 -14.55 3.83 -4.95
C TRP A 82 -14.74 2.72 -3.92
N PHE A 83 -14.82 3.06 -2.63
CA PHE A 83 -14.95 2.10 -1.54
C PHE A 83 -16.20 1.19 -1.67
N PHE A 84 -17.31 1.76 -2.14
CA PHE A 84 -18.56 1.03 -2.37
C PHE A 84 -18.72 0.48 -3.80
N GLY A 85 -17.79 0.79 -4.72
CA GLY A 85 -17.89 0.37 -6.12
C GLY A 85 -18.98 1.12 -6.91
N GLU A 86 -19.37 2.31 -6.43
CA GLU A 86 -20.40 3.17 -7.03
C GLU A 86 -19.83 4.08 -8.15
N ALA A 87 -18.51 4.12 -8.30
CA ALA A 87 -17.85 4.96 -9.30
C ALA A 87 -18.11 4.45 -10.73
N ARG A 88 -18.69 5.31 -11.58
CA ARG A 88 -18.93 5.00 -13.00
C ARG A 88 -17.65 4.89 -13.84
N ARG A 89 -16.65 5.67 -13.48
CA ARG A 89 -15.33 5.75 -14.13
C ARG A 89 -14.29 5.99 -13.05
N VAL A 90 -13.11 5.45 -13.26
CA VAL A 90 -11.92 5.66 -12.43
C VAL A 90 -10.77 6.01 -13.38
N ASP A 91 -10.08 7.09 -13.06
CA ASP A 91 -8.96 7.58 -13.86
C ASP A 91 -7.69 6.81 -13.54
N TYR A 92 -6.77 6.72 -14.50
CA TYR A 92 -5.55 5.94 -14.33
C TYR A 92 -4.70 6.42 -13.15
N GLU A 93 -4.62 7.74 -12.96
CA GLU A 93 -3.90 8.37 -11.85
C GLU A 93 -4.48 7.96 -10.49
N GLU A 94 -5.80 7.82 -10.38
CA GLU A 94 -6.48 7.37 -9.16
C GLU A 94 -6.08 5.92 -8.80
N VAL A 95 -5.95 5.05 -9.82
CA VAL A 95 -5.51 3.67 -9.65
C VAL A 95 -4.05 3.63 -9.20
N ILE A 96 -3.17 4.35 -9.87
CA ILE A 96 -1.73 4.38 -9.54
C ILE A 96 -1.51 4.93 -8.13
N ALA A 97 -2.16 6.03 -7.77
CA ALA A 97 -2.06 6.60 -6.42
C ALA A 97 -2.47 5.60 -5.33
N LEU A 98 -3.52 4.80 -5.57
CA LEU A 98 -3.93 3.75 -4.63
C LEU A 98 -2.92 2.59 -4.55
N GLN A 99 -2.30 2.21 -5.67
CA GLN A 99 -1.27 1.16 -5.67
C GLN A 99 -0.01 1.60 -4.92
N GLU A 100 0.47 2.81 -5.20
CA GLU A 100 1.63 3.37 -4.52
C GLU A 100 1.35 3.57 -3.02
N LEU A 101 0.16 4.08 -2.68
CA LEU A 101 -0.23 4.22 -1.28
C LEU A 101 -0.27 2.86 -0.57
N LYS A 102 -0.79 1.81 -1.23
CA LYS A 102 -0.78 0.46 -0.68
C LYS A 102 0.65 -0.02 -0.42
N ALA A 103 1.54 0.10 -1.40
CA ALA A 103 2.94 -0.32 -1.28
C ALA A 103 3.67 0.40 -0.13
N VAL A 104 3.48 1.72 -0.01
CA VAL A 104 4.07 2.52 1.06
C VAL A 104 3.57 2.09 2.44
N GLU A 105 2.27 1.87 2.59
CA GLU A 105 1.69 1.50 3.88
C GLU A 105 2.00 0.04 4.27
N GLU A 106 2.07 -0.87 3.31
CA GLU A 106 2.56 -2.24 3.54
C GLU A 106 4.03 -2.24 3.98
N ALA A 107 4.88 -1.44 3.34
CA ALA A 107 6.28 -1.29 3.76
C ALA A 107 6.41 -0.70 5.18
N LYS A 108 5.61 0.31 5.52
CA LYS A 108 5.56 0.86 6.89
C LYS A 108 5.10 -0.16 7.91
N ARG A 109 4.11 -0.98 7.56
CA ARG A 109 3.61 -2.05 8.42
C ARG A 109 4.69 -3.12 8.64
N ALA A 110 5.30 -3.61 7.57
CA ALA A 110 6.39 -4.59 7.65
C ALA A 110 7.55 -4.06 8.51
N ARG A 111 7.93 -2.79 8.35
CA ARG A 111 8.95 -2.15 9.19
C ARG A 111 8.55 -2.12 10.66
N ARG A 112 7.29 -1.87 10.98
CA ARG A 112 6.80 -1.87 12.37
C ARG A 112 6.84 -3.27 12.98
N GLU A 113 6.35 -4.27 12.25
CA GLU A 113 6.36 -5.68 12.68
C GLU A 113 7.80 -6.17 12.93
N LEU A 114 8.75 -5.72 12.10
CA LEU A 114 10.17 -5.99 12.31
C LEU A 114 10.72 -5.28 13.56
N GLY A 115 10.34 -4.03 13.81
CA GLY A 115 10.71 -3.31 15.04
C GLY A 115 10.22 -4.03 16.30
N GLU A 116 8.94 -4.43 16.33
CA GLU A 116 8.39 -5.21 17.45
C GLU A 116 9.12 -6.55 17.65
N THR A 117 9.60 -7.15 16.57
CA THR A 117 10.39 -8.38 16.63
C THR A 117 11.77 -8.14 17.25
N ILE A 118 12.43 -7.03 16.89
CA ILE A 118 13.70 -6.61 17.48
C ILE A 118 13.52 -6.33 18.98
N ASP A 119 12.49 -5.56 19.36
CA ASP A 119 12.23 -5.25 20.76
C ASP A 119 12.04 -6.53 21.62
N ARG A 120 11.35 -7.54 21.06
CA ARG A 120 11.20 -8.86 21.72
C ARG A 120 12.54 -9.58 21.85
N LEU A 121 13.38 -9.55 20.82
CA LEU A 121 14.72 -10.15 20.88
C LEU A 121 15.61 -9.45 21.92
N GLU A 122 15.60 -8.11 21.96
CA GLU A 122 16.35 -7.34 22.96
C GLU A 122 15.89 -7.66 24.38
N ALA A 123 14.58 -7.76 24.61
CA ALA A 123 14.02 -8.15 25.90
C ALA A 123 14.50 -9.55 26.34
N LEU A 124 14.53 -10.52 25.40
CA LEU A 124 15.00 -11.88 25.66
C LEU A 124 16.51 -11.94 25.89
N LEU A 125 17.31 -11.12 25.19
CA LEU A 125 18.77 -11.08 25.35
C LEU A 125 19.21 -10.37 26.64
N THR A 126 18.43 -9.41 27.13
CA THR A 126 18.71 -8.67 28.37
C THR A 126 18.24 -9.44 29.62
N ALA A 127 17.43 -10.49 29.44
CA ALA A 127 17.04 -11.36 30.54
C ALA A 127 18.29 -12.03 31.15
N PRO A 128 18.49 -11.98 32.48
CA PRO A 128 19.68 -12.55 33.12
C PRO A 128 19.80 -14.04 32.78
N ALA A 129 21.00 -14.48 32.39
CA ALA A 129 21.27 -15.83 31.86
C ALA A 129 20.86 -17.00 32.77
N ALA A 130 20.59 -16.76 34.05
CA ALA A 130 20.04 -17.74 35.00
C ALA A 130 18.50 -17.85 34.99
N GLY A 131 17.81 -17.00 34.22
CA GLY A 131 16.34 -16.86 34.20
C GLY A 131 15.68 -17.12 32.85
N LEU A 132 16.43 -17.44 31.79
CA LEU A 132 15.84 -17.88 30.52
C LEU A 132 15.42 -19.35 30.65
N GLY A 133 14.11 -19.59 30.72
CA GLY A 133 13.54 -20.92 30.66
C GLY A 133 13.61 -21.51 29.24
N GLY A 134 13.25 -22.79 29.14
CA GLY A 134 13.26 -23.50 27.85
C GLY A 134 12.25 -22.96 26.83
N GLU A 135 11.25 -22.19 27.27
CA GLU A 135 10.28 -21.55 26.39
C GLU A 135 10.87 -20.29 25.73
N GLU A 136 11.56 -19.44 26.51
CA GLU A 136 12.25 -18.27 26.00
C GLU A 136 13.35 -18.63 24.99
N VAL A 137 14.09 -19.72 25.24
CA VAL A 137 15.12 -20.23 24.31
C VAL A 137 14.51 -20.74 23.00
N ARG A 138 13.35 -21.41 23.06
CA ARG A 138 12.64 -21.84 21.83
C ARG A 138 12.09 -20.66 21.06
N GLU A 139 11.59 -19.63 21.76
CA GLU A 139 11.09 -18.42 21.12
C GLU A 139 12.21 -17.64 20.44
N LEU A 140 13.37 -17.48 21.11
CA LEU A 140 14.59 -16.94 20.50
C LEU A 140 14.95 -17.70 19.21
N GLY A 141 14.96 -19.03 19.24
CA GLY A 141 15.25 -19.85 18.06
C GLY A 141 14.22 -19.69 16.94
N ARG A 142 12.93 -19.56 17.27
CA ARG A 142 11.88 -19.29 16.28
C ARG A 142 12.03 -17.92 15.61
N LEU A 143 12.31 -16.89 16.40
CA LEU A 143 12.49 -15.53 15.92
C LEU A 143 13.75 -15.41 15.06
N ALA A 144 14.87 -15.97 15.52
CA ALA A 144 16.11 -16.02 14.74
C ALA A 144 15.90 -16.75 13.38
N GLY A 145 15.27 -17.93 13.39
CA GLY A 145 14.98 -18.65 12.16
C GLY A 145 13.98 -17.94 11.23
N ALA A 146 13.09 -17.09 11.76
CA ALA A 146 12.22 -16.26 10.94
C ALA A 146 12.98 -15.14 10.23
N LEU A 147 13.95 -14.51 10.91
CA LEU A 147 14.82 -13.49 10.34
C LEU A 147 15.74 -14.07 9.24
N ASP A 148 16.31 -15.25 9.45
CA ASP A 148 17.12 -15.95 8.44
C ASP A 148 16.34 -16.22 7.15
N ARG A 149 15.08 -16.68 7.28
CA ARG A 149 14.19 -16.91 6.12
C ARG A 149 13.82 -15.62 5.40
N ALA A 150 13.77 -14.50 6.12
CA ALA A 150 13.58 -13.17 5.54
C ALA A 150 14.85 -12.61 4.88
N GLY A 151 15.98 -13.36 4.90
CA GLY A 151 17.24 -12.94 4.32
C GLY A 151 17.97 -11.85 5.13
N ILE A 152 17.54 -11.62 6.37
CA ILE A 152 18.13 -10.62 7.26
C ILE A 152 19.35 -11.25 7.93
N LYS A 153 20.54 -10.92 7.44
CA LYS A 153 21.80 -11.40 8.02
C LYS A 153 22.20 -10.53 9.21
N ALA A 154 22.74 -11.16 10.25
CA ALA A 154 23.45 -10.44 11.29
C ALA A 154 24.65 -9.71 10.68
N ALA A 155 24.73 -8.40 10.92
CA ALA A 155 25.93 -7.62 10.59
C ALA A 155 27.02 -7.96 11.61
N GLY A 156 27.71 -9.08 11.41
CA GLY A 156 28.70 -9.59 12.35
C GLY A 156 29.50 -10.73 11.75
N ASP A 157 30.34 -10.39 10.77
CA ASP A 157 31.70 -10.90 10.55
C ASP A 157 32.14 -10.55 9.13
N GLY A 158 32.55 -9.29 8.97
CA GLY A 158 33.34 -8.84 7.83
C GLY A 158 34.79 -8.65 8.29
N ASP A 159 35.65 -9.59 7.89
CA ASP A 159 37.11 -9.55 7.88
C ASP A 159 37.86 -9.15 9.16
N ALA A 160 38.18 -10.15 9.98
CA ALA A 160 39.48 -10.25 10.63
C ALA A 160 40.36 -11.21 9.82
N ARG A 161 41.00 -10.73 8.76
CA ARG A 161 42.16 -11.38 8.11
C ARG A 161 43.16 -10.35 7.64
#